data_AF-A0A073AW16-F1
#
_entry.id   AF-A0A073AW16-F1
#
_cell.length_a   1.000
_cell.length_b   1.000
_cell.length_c   1.000
_cell.angle_alpha   90.00
_cell.angle_beta   90.00
_cell.angle_gamma   90.00
#
_symmetry.space_group_name_H-M   'P 1'
#
loop_
_entity.id
_entity.type
_entity.pdbx_description
1 polymer ?
#
loop_
_entity_poly.entity_id
_entity_poly.type
_entity_poly.pdbx_seq_one_letter_code
_entity_poly.pdbx_strand_id
1 'polypeptide(L)'
;MHLDRTNDQEIFEEFLRRLSDEQVRTSREGYVELSSWEDVELEVPLRLQVTPQSLGEHLRAMERDGELAFPEAQPIIGALQLFLVHLDEAIRTRKPGQTELVPDATGVSSVAPS
;
A
#
# COMPACT_ATOMS: atom_id res chain seq x y z
N MET A 1 13.51 9.97 10.04
CA MET A 1 12.97 10.34 8.72
C MET A 1 11.73 11.17 8.97
N HIS A 2 11.62 12.32 8.30
CA HIS A 2 10.45 13.19 8.39
C HIS A 2 9.82 13.20 7.01
N LEU A 3 8.51 12.97 6.95
CA LEU A 3 7.75 12.93 5.71
C LEU A 3 6.77 14.12 5.70
N ASP A 4 6.75 14.92 4.62
CA ASP A 4 5.73 15.96 4.49
C ASP A 4 4.37 15.31 4.19
N ARG A 5 3.48 15.33 5.19
CA ARG A 5 2.11 14.78 5.09
C ARG A 5 1.23 15.45 4.03
N THR A 6 1.63 16.61 3.51
CA THR A 6 0.90 17.35 2.46
C THR A 6 1.44 17.08 1.06
N ASN A 7 2.59 16.41 0.96
CA ASN A 7 3.24 16.07 -0.30
C ASN A 7 2.95 14.62 -0.68
N ASP A 8 1.87 14.42 -1.43
CA ASP A 8 1.42 13.10 -1.90
C ASP A 8 2.49 12.36 -2.72
N GLN A 9 3.33 13.10 -3.46
CA GLN A 9 4.40 12.52 -4.25
C GLN A 9 5.51 11.94 -3.36
N GLU A 10 5.93 12.69 -2.32
CA GLU A 10 6.94 12.22 -1.37
C GLU A 10 6.44 11.02 -0.55
N ILE A 11 5.16 11.04 -0.16
CA ILE A 11 4.50 9.88 0.48
C ILE A 11 4.57 8.65 -0.44
N PHE A 12 4.23 8.82 -1.71
CA PHE A 12 4.21 7.74 -2.68
C PHE A 12 5.61 7.20 -2.99
N GLU A 13 6.61 8.06 -3.08
CA GLU A 13 8.01 7.66 -3.25
C GLU A 13 8.53 6.87 -2.05
N GLU A 14 8.20 7.30 -0.83
CA GLU A 14 8.53 6.55 0.38
C GLU A 14 7.82 5.18 0.43
N PHE A 15 6.57 5.12 -0.03
CA PHE A 15 5.85 3.86 -0.18
C PHE A 15 6.55 2.92 -1.18
N LEU A 16 6.88 3.39 -2.38
CA LEU A 16 7.61 2.59 -3.37
C LEU A 16 8.99 2.16 -2.87
N ARG A 17 9.68 3.02 -2.11
CA ARG A 17 10.97 2.69 -1.50
C ARG A 17 10.83 1.58 -0.45
N ARG A 18 9.73 1.51 0.28
CA ARG A 18 9.47 0.39 1.21
C ARG A 18 9.11 -0.90 0.52
N LEU A 19 8.57 -0.80 -0.70
CA LEU A 19 8.34 -1.95 -1.56
C LEU A 19 9.54 -2.30 -2.45
N SER A 20 10.69 -1.61 -2.35
CA SER A 20 11.77 -1.77 -3.34
C SER A 20 12.44 -3.13 -3.36
N ASP A 21 12.25 -3.93 -2.31
CA ASP A 21 12.67 -5.33 -2.28
C ASP A 21 11.78 -6.21 -3.17
N GLU A 22 10.61 -5.69 -3.56
CA GLU A 22 9.68 -6.34 -4.47
C GLU A 22 9.88 -5.93 -5.93
N GLN A 23 9.51 -6.82 -6.84
CA GLN A 23 9.42 -6.53 -8.27
C GLN A 23 8.19 -5.65 -8.55
N VAL A 24 8.36 -4.34 -8.33
CA VAL A 24 7.30 -3.33 -8.44
C VAL A 24 7.39 -2.54 -9.74
N ARG A 25 6.25 -2.29 -10.38
CA ARG A 25 6.13 -1.37 -11.53
C ARG A 25 4.96 -0.41 -11.34
N THR A 26 5.20 0.88 -11.55
CA THR A 26 4.14 1.88 -11.58
C THR A 26 3.50 1.92 -12.98
N SER A 27 2.17 1.89 -13.02
CA SER A 27 1.40 2.01 -14.27
C SER A 27 0.91 3.44 -14.47
N ARG A 28 0.86 3.87 -15.73
CA ARG A 28 0.19 5.12 -16.13
C ARG A 28 -1.33 5.07 -15.96
N GLU A 29 -1.88 3.87 -15.78
CA GLU A 29 -3.31 3.61 -15.60
C GLU A 29 -3.75 3.76 -14.13
N GLY A 30 -2.84 4.13 -13.21
CA GLY A 30 -3.18 4.47 -11.83
C GLY A 30 -3.10 3.31 -10.84
N TYR A 31 -2.24 2.33 -11.09
CA TYR A 31 -1.95 1.25 -10.16
C TYR A 31 -0.45 0.96 -10.05
N VAL A 32 -0.12 0.20 -9.01
CA VAL A 32 1.20 -0.40 -8.77
C VAL A 32 1.09 -1.90 -8.98
N GLU A 33 1.85 -2.43 -9.94
CA GLU A 33 1.93 -3.87 -10.20
C GLU A 33 2.99 -4.49 -9.30
N LEU A 34 2.61 -5.56 -8.58
CA LEU A 34 3.45 -6.36 -7.71
C LEU A 34 3.63 -7.75 -8.35
N SER A 35 4.87 -8.10 -8.72
CA SER A 35 5.19 -9.43 -9.26
C SER A 35 5.80 -10.38 -8.21
N SER A 36 6.21 -9.84 -7.06
CA SER A 36 6.68 -10.61 -5.91
C SER A 36 6.12 -10.03 -4.61
N TRP A 37 6.16 -10.84 -3.55
CA TRP A 37 5.93 -10.42 -2.18
C TRP A 37 6.77 -11.25 -1.20
N GLU A 38 7.54 -10.62 -0.32
CA GLU A 38 8.44 -11.25 0.66
C GLU A 38 9.37 -12.31 0.02
N ASP A 39 10.07 -11.93 -1.05
CA ASP A 39 10.95 -12.82 -1.85
C ASP A 39 10.23 -13.99 -2.56
N VAL A 40 8.90 -14.05 -2.54
CA VAL A 40 8.10 -15.06 -3.22
C VAL A 40 7.52 -14.49 -4.51
N GLU A 41 7.79 -15.14 -5.64
CA GLU A 41 7.17 -14.79 -6.93
C GLU A 41 5.67 -15.12 -6.90
N LEU A 42 4.86 -14.17 -7.36
CA LEU A 42 3.41 -14.34 -7.43
C LEU A 42 3.04 -15.02 -8.74
N GLU A 43 2.21 -16.07 -8.68
CA GLU A 43 1.77 -16.82 -9.88
C GLU A 43 1.15 -15.92 -10.97
N VAL A 44 0.48 -14.84 -10.52
CA VAL A 44 -0.05 -13.77 -11.36
C VAL A 44 0.26 -12.45 -10.66
N PRO A 45 0.75 -11.43 -11.38
CA PRO A 45 0.97 -10.11 -10.80
C PRO A 45 -0.30 -9.54 -10.17
N LEU A 46 -0.17 -8.92 -9.01
CA LEU A 46 -1.24 -8.22 -8.33
C LEU A 46 -1.20 -6.74 -8.67
N ARG A 47 -2.37 -6.11 -8.79
CA ARG A 47 -2.50 -4.68 -9.09
C ARG A 47 -3.05 -3.95 -7.88
N LEU A 48 -2.20 -3.17 -7.23
CA LEU A 48 -2.61 -2.27 -6.17
C LEU A 48 -3.13 -0.97 -6.76
N GLN A 49 -4.43 -0.73 -6.62
CA GLN A 49 -5.14 0.43 -7.16
C GLN A 49 -4.84 1.69 -6.35
N VAL A 50 -3.64 2.25 -6.56
CA VAL A 50 -3.15 3.46 -5.91
C VAL A 50 -2.44 4.39 -6.89
N THR A 51 -2.82 5.66 -6.79
CA THR A 51 -2.08 6.84 -7.28
C THR A 51 -1.43 7.56 -6.09
N PRO A 52 -0.48 8.49 -6.33
CA PRO A 52 0.07 9.32 -5.25
C PRO A 52 -1.03 10.02 -4.43
N GLN A 53 -2.00 10.64 -5.11
CA GLN A 53 -3.10 11.35 -4.46
C GLN A 53 -3.96 10.41 -3.60
N SER A 54 -4.45 9.30 -4.17
CA SER A 54 -5.33 8.38 -3.44
C SER A 54 -4.61 7.73 -2.26
N LEU A 55 -3.31 7.45 -2.38
CA LEU A 55 -2.52 6.92 -1.28
C LEU A 55 -2.39 7.96 -0.16
N GLY A 56 -2.03 9.20 -0.50
CA GLY A 56 -1.92 10.29 0.47
C GLY A 56 -3.24 10.54 1.21
N GLU A 57 -4.36 10.59 0.49
CA GLU A 57 -5.71 10.71 1.08
C GLU A 57 -6.03 9.56 2.04
N HIS A 58 -5.77 8.33 1.62
CA HIS A 58 -6.02 7.13 2.41
C HIS A 58 -5.15 7.09 3.69
N LEU A 59 -3.84 7.36 3.58
CA LEU A 59 -2.94 7.37 4.74
C LEU A 59 -3.29 8.48 5.74
N ARG A 60 -3.70 9.65 5.26
CA ARG A 60 -4.18 10.74 6.14
C ARG A 60 -5.44 10.33 6.91
N ALA A 61 -6.33 9.54 6.31
CA ALA A 61 -7.50 9.00 7.01
C ALA A 61 -7.13 7.97 8.09
N MET A 62 -6.00 7.27 7.93
CA MET A 62 -5.50 6.26 8.85
C MET A 62 -4.53 6.79 9.93
N GLU A 63 -4.15 8.07 9.92
CA GLU A 63 -3.12 8.62 10.82
C GLU A 63 -3.38 8.31 12.30
N ARG A 64 -4.65 8.35 12.74
CA ARG A 64 -5.01 8.05 14.12
C ARG A 64 -4.73 6.59 14.48
N ASP A 65 -5.09 5.66 13.60
CA ASP A 65 -4.87 4.23 13.83
C ASP A 65 -3.38 3.89 13.72
N GLY A 66 -2.68 4.55 12.79
CA GLY A 66 -1.23 4.51 12.68
C GLY A 66 -0.51 5.00 13.94
N GLU A 67 -0.96 6.10 14.54
CA GLU A 67 -0.41 6.63 15.80
C GLU A 67 -0.65 5.67 16.98
N LEU A 68 -1.81 5.03 17.04
CA LEU A 68 -2.12 4.03 18.08
C LEU A 68 -1.26 2.77 17.93
N ALA A 69 -1.03 2.31 16.69
CA ALA A 69 -0.24 1.12 16.40
C ALA A 69 1.27 1.37 16.53
N PHE A 70 1.74 2.56 16.16
CA PHE A 70 3.15 2.94 16.13
C PHE A 70 3.40 4.29 16.84
N PRO A 71 3.31 4.34 18.18
CA PRO A 71 3.34 5.62 18.93
C PRO A 71 4.64 6.41 18.83
N GLU A 72 5.74 5.74 18.47
CA GLU A 72 7.07 6.37 18.33
C GLU A 72 7.31 6.94 16.92
N ALA A 73 6.42 6.63 15.96
CA ALA A 73 6.51 7.11 14.59
C ALA A 73 5.74 8.43 14.40
N GLN A 74 6.17 9.23 13.42
CA GLN A 74 5.33 10.33 12.93
C GLN A 74 3.99 9.75 12.43
N PRO A 75 2.82 10.38 12.69
CA PRO A 75 1.51 9.78 12.38
C PRO A 75 1.36 9.26 10.94
N ILE A 76 1.81 10.03 9.95
CA ILE A 76 1.76 9.61 8.53
C ILE A 76 2.68 8.42 8.24
N ILE A 77 3.82 8.30 8.94
CA ILE A 77 4.73 7.16 8.83
C ILE A 77 4.09 5.92 9.48
N GLY A 78 3.44 6.09 10.64
CA GLY A 78 2.69 5.02 11.30
C GLY A 78 1.52 4.52 10.44
N ALA A 79 0.79 5.44 9.80
CA ALA A 79 -0.24 5.09 8.83
C ALA A 79 0.32 4.30 7.64
N LEU A 80 1.47 4.71 7.09
CA LEU A 80 2.14 3.97 6.01
C LEU A 80 2.58 2.57 6.47
N GLN A 81 3.09 2.42 7.69
CA GLN A 81 3.43 1.10 8.25
C GLN A 81 2.19 0.23 8.39
N LEU A 82 1.09 0.78 8.91
CA LEU A 82 -0.18 0.08 9.05
C LEU A 82 -0.76 -0.32 7.69
N PHE A 83 -0.66 0.55 6.68
CA PHE A 83 -1.07 0.24 5.31
C PHE A 83 -0.30 -0.96 4.72
N LEU A 84 1.01 -1.03 4.94
CA LEU A 84 1.83 -2.17 4.50
C LEU A 84 1.44 -3.46 5.21
N VAL A 85 1.05 -3.39 6.49
CA VAL A 85 0.51 -4.56 7.21
C VAL A 85 -0.80 -5.04 6.58
N HIS A 86 -1.72 -4.13 6.26
CA HIS A 86 -2.98 -4.50 5.58
C HIS A 86 -2.75 -5.01 4.16
N LEU A 87 -1.76 -4.46 3.45
CA LEU A 87 -1.37 -4.96 2.13
C LEU A 87 -0.86 -6.41 2.21
N ASP A 88 0.02 -6.72 3.17
CA ASP A 88 0.47 -8.08 3.44
C ASP A 88 -0.70 -9.03 3.75
N GLU A 89 -1.60 -8.62 4.66
CA GLU A 89 -2.77 -9.40 5.02
C GLU A 89 -3.67 -9.68 3.81
N ALA A 90 -3.96 -8.66 2.99
CA ALA A 90 -4.76 -8.81 1.78
C ALA A 90 -4.11 -9.77 0.77
N ILE A 91 -2.79 -9.68 0.59
CA ILE A 91 -2.04 -10.59 -0.29
C ILE A 91 -2.11 -12.02 0.24
N ARG A 92 -1.88 -12.24 1.54
CA ARG A 92 -1.86 -13.58 2.16
C ARG A 92 -3.24 -14.24 2.22
N THR A 93 -4.30 -13.46 2.36
CA THR A 93 -5.67 -13.98 2.54
C THR A 93 -6.51 -14.01 1.26
N ARG A 94 -5.96 -13.52 0.14
CA ARG A 94 -6.65 -13.50 -1.16
C ARG A 94 -7.10 -14.89 -1.61
N LYS A 95 -8.26 -14.93 -2.24
CA LYS A 95 -8.78 -16.12 -2.92
C LYS A 95 -8.20 -16.23 -4.33
N PRO A 96 -8.14 -17.45 -4.91
CA PRO A 96 -7.79 -17.62 -6.31
C PRO A 96 -8.64 -16.74 -7.23
N GLY A 97 -7.99 -16.03 -8.17
CA GLY A 97 -8.63 -15.09 -9.09
C GLY A 97 -8.83 -13.67 -8.55
N GLN A 98 -8.49 -13.39 -7.28
CA GLN A 98 -8.46 -12.02 -6.75
C GLN A 98 -7.10 -11.38 -7.03
N THR A 99 -7.00 -10.65 -8.15
CA THR A 99 -5.76 -10.03 -8.63
C THR A 99 -5.68 -8.52 -8.41
N GLU A 100 -6.76 -7.90 -7.95
CA GLU A 100 -6.83 -6.47 -7.68
C GLU A 100 -6.78 -6.23 -6.17
N LEU A 101 -5.93 -5.31 -5.72
CA LEU A 101 -5.81 -4.87 -4.33
C LEU A 101 -6.32 -3.43 -4.25
N VAL A 102 -7.33 -3.18 -3.43
CA VAL A 102 -8.03 -1.90 -3.39
C VAL A 102 -7.99 -1.34 -1.96
N PRO A 103 -7.40 -0.16 -1.73
CA PRO A 103 -7.53 0.52 -0.45
C PRO A 103 -8.99 0.85 -0.14
N ASP A 104 -9.42 0.58 1.10
CA ASP A 104 -10.76 0.89 1.57
C ASP A 104 -10.74 1.40 3.02
N ALA A 105 -11.90 1.60 3.65
CA ALA A 105 -11.95 2.12 5.02
C ALA A 105 -11.31 1.21 6.08
N THR A 106 -11.00 -0.04 5.75
CA THR A 106 -10.44 -1.05 6.65
C THR A 106 -8.97 -1.36 6.39
N GLY A 107 -8.36 -0.73 5.38
CA GLY A 107 -6.98 -0.98 4.97
C GLY A 107 -6.92 -1.30 3.48
N VAL A 108 -6.72 -2.58 3.13
CA VAL A 108 -6.63 -3.06 1.75
C VAL A 108 -7.45 -4.34 1.59
N SER A 109 -8.25 -4.41 0.54
CA SER A 109 -9.05 -5.59 0.19
C SER A 109 -8.58 -6.21 -1.12
N SER A 110 -8.57 -7.54 -1.21
CA SER A 110 -8.34 -8.27 -2.46
C SER A 110 -9.66 -8.60 -3.17
N VAL A 111 -9.80 -8.22 -4.43
CA VAL A 111 -11.00 -8.43 -5.25
C VAL A 111 -10.69 -9.05 -6.61
N ALA A 112 -11.69 -9.68 -7.22
CA ALA A 112 -11.57 -10.12 -8.60
C ALA A 112 -11.56 -8.91 -9.55
N PRO A 113 -10.87 -8.98 -10.69
CA PRO A 113 -10.90 -7.91 -11.68
C PRO A 113 -12.33 -7.69 -12.17
N SER A 114 -12.70 -6.42 -12.35
CA SER A 114 -14.02 -6.00 -12.84
C SER A 114 -14.16 -6.15 -14.36
#